data_AF-A0A426DJF3-F1
#
_entry.id   AF-A0A426DJF3-F1
#
_cell.length_a   1.000
_cell.length_b   1.000
_cell.length_c   1.000
_cell.angle_alpha   90.00
_cell.angle_beta   90.00
_cell.angle_gamma   90.00
#
_symmetry.space_group_name_H-M   'P 1'
#
loop_
_entity.id
_entity.type
_entity.pdbx_description
1 polymer ?
#
loop_
_entity_poly.entity_id
_entity_poly.type
_entity_poly.pdbx_seq_one_letter_code
_entity_poly.pdbx_strand_id
1 'polypeptide(L)'
;MLVPIVVPRELMPCKIPGFECECQNRPVDTAAESLMVFWNAEEGDGVKEGDTLCSFEVQKRVLEIHAPCTGILQKICYEDESIVGYQDILGYILRQE
;
A
#
# COMPACT_ATOMS: atom_id res chain seq x y z
N MET A 1 -2.53 7.84 -20.64
CA MET A 1 -3.68 7.16 -19.98
C MET A 1 -3.46 7.23 -18.46
N LEU A 2 -4.50 7.38 -17.64
CA LEU A 2 -4.33 7.37 -16.18
C LEU A 2 -4.36 5.95 -15.64
N VAL A 3 -3.34 5.58 -14.87
CA VAL A 3 -3.22 4.27 -14.22
C VAL A 3 -3.30 4.48 -12.71
N PRO A 4 -4.28 3.86 -12.02
CA PRO A 4 -4.40 3.99 -10.57
C PRO A 4 -3.33 3.16 -9.85
N ILE A 5 -2.77 3.72 -8.79
CA ILE A 5 -1.90 3.00 -7.84
C ILE A 5 -2.80 2.39 -6.78
N VAL A 6 -2.87 1.06 -6.72
CA VAL A 6 -3.77 0.33 -5.82
C VAL A 6 -2.94 -0.49 -4.83
N VAL A 7 -3.32 -0.44 -3.55
CA VAL A 7 -2.70 -1.28 -2.51
C VAL A 7 -3.03 -2.76 -2.78
N PRO A 8 -2.04 -3.63 -2.99
CA PRO A 8 -2.26 -5.03 -3.31
C PRO A 8 -2.90 -5.77 -2.12
N ARG A 9 -3.85 -6.66 -2.41
CA ARG A 9 -4.56 -7.44 -1.39
C ARG A 9 -3.70 -8.55 -0.77
N GLU A 10 -2.59 -8.92 -1.40
CA GLU A 10 -1.65 -9.97 -0.94
C GLU A 10 -0.95 -9.64 0.40
N LEU A 11 -1.14 -8.43 0.90
CA LEU A 11 -0.64 -7.96 2.19
C LEU A 11 -1.44 -8.43 3.38
N MET A 12 -2.56 -9.11 3.13
CA MET A 12 -3.27 -9.82 4.17
C MET A 12 -2.29 -10.85 4.79
N PRO A 13 -1.95 -10.75 6.08
CA PRO A 13 -1.32 -11.89 6.73
C PRO A 13 -2.24 -13.09 6.49
N CYS A 14 -1.69 -14.16 5.91
CA CYS A 14 -2.38 -15.43 5.78
C CYS A 14 -3.02 -15.71 7.14
N LYS A 15 -4.35 -15.64 7.24
CA LYS A 15 -5.05 -16.29 8.33
C LYS A 15 -4.62 -17.73 8.22
N ILE A 16 -3.74 -18.19 9.11
CA ILE A 16 -3.42 -19.59 9.23
C ILE A 16 -4.74 -20.22 9.68
N PRO A 17 -5.48 -20.93 8.81
CA PRO A 17 -6.70 -21.57 9.24
C PRO A 17 -6.26 -22.79 10.06
N GLY A 18 -6.33 -22.68 11.39
CA GLY A 18 -6.16 -23.83 12.29
C GLY A 18 -5.08 -23.74 13.37
N PHE A 19 -4.78 -22.58 13.94
CA PHE A 19 -4.08 -22.52 15.24
C PHE A 19 -4.93 -21.84 16.31
N GLU A 20 -6.05 -22.48 16.64
CA GLU A 20 -6.71 -22.28 17.93
C GLU A 20 -5.81 -22.93 18.99
N CYS A 21 -4.88 -22.17 19.57
CA CYS A 21 -4.21 -22.60 20.79
C CYS A 21 -5.17 -22.38 21.96
N GLU A 22 -5.61 -23.47 22.58
CA GLU A 22 -6.67 -23.57 23.60
C GLU A 22 -6.31 -22.94 24.97
N CYS A 23 -5.48 -21.88 25.04
CA CYS A 23 -4.95 -21.37 26.32
C CYS A 23 -5.15 -19.88 26.61
N GLN A 24 -5.62 -19.02 25.69
CA GLN A 24 -5.87 -17.60 26.03
C GLN A 24 -7.14 -17.06 25.36
N ASN A 25 -8.23 -17.03 26.13
CA ASN A 25 -9.40 -16.17 25.90
C ASN A 25 -9.02 -14.69 26.03
N ARG A 26 -8.26 -14.16 25.06
CA ARG A 26 -8.21 -12.73 24.79
C ARG A 26 -8.81 -12.54 23.40
N PRO A 27 -9.87 -11.73 23.24
CA PRO A 27 -10.23 -11.28 21.91
C PRO A 27 -8.98 -10.62 21.34
N VAL A 28 -8.46 -11.17 20.23
CA VAL A 28 -7.48 -10.42 19.46
C VAL A 28 -8.25 -9.20 18.99
N ASP A 29 -7.91 -8.05 19.55
CA ASP A 29 -8.43 -6.78 19.07
C ASP A 29 -8.00 -6.72 17.60
N THR A 30 -8.92 -7.02 16.68
CA THR A 30 -8.80 -6.77 15.24
C THR A 30 -8.81 -5.27 14.94
N ALA A 31 -8.59 -4.44 15.95
CA ALA A 31 -8.43 -3.00 15.84
C ALA A 31 -7.04 -2.71 15.27
N ALA A 32 -7.03 -2.05 14.12
CA ALA A 32 -5.87 -1.47 13.46
C ALA A 32 -4.98 -2.42 12.64
N GLU A 33 -5.56 -3.00 11.59
CA GLU A 33 -4.82 -3.15 10.33
C GLU A 33 -4.60 -1.75 9.72
N SER A 34 -3.74 -0.94 10.35
CA SER A 34 -3.37 0.39 9.86
C SER A 34 -2.18 0.25 8.91
N LEU A 35 -2.43 0.49 7.62
CA LEU A 35 -1.40 0.57 6.60
C LEU A 35 -0.92 2.02 6.54
N MET A 36 0.31 2.29 6.97
CA MET A 36 0.89 3.63 6.93
C MET A 36 1.70 3.79 5.65
N VAL A 37 1.39 4.82 4.85
CA VAL A 37 2.06 5.09 3.56
C VAL A 37 3.22 6.05 3.75
N PHE A 38 4.35 5.74 3.11
CA PHE A 38 5.55 6.56 3.04
C PHE A 38 5.90 6.83 1.57
N TRP A 39 5.79 8.08 1.14
CA TRP A 39 6.05 8.44 -0.26
C TRP A 39 7.53 8.74 -0.49
N ASN A 40 8.12 8.13 -1.53
CA ASN A 40 9.47 8.47 -1.99
C ASN A 40 9.45 9.44 -3.19
N ALA A 41 8.30 9.54 -3.87
CA ALA A 41 8.09 10.39 -5.04
C ALA A 41 7.00 11.44 -4.78
N GLU A 42 7.14 12.61 -5.39
CA GLU A 42 6.22 13.74 -5.28
C GLU A 42 5.31 13.88 -6.51
N GLU A 43 4.21 14.63 -6.38
CA GLU A 43 3.37 14.97 -7.51
C GLU A 43 4.14 15.76 -8.58
N GLY A 44 4.07 15.30 -9.83
CA GLY A 44 4.83 15.84 -10.95
C GLY A 44 6.15 15.13 -11.23
N ASP A 45 6.57 14.17 -10.38
CA ASP A 45 7.80 13.42 -10.62
C ASP A 45 7.66 12.35 -11.72
N GLY A 46 8.75 12.14 -12.47
CA GLY A 46 8.80 11.23 -13.62
C GLY A 46 9.21 9.82 -13.20
N VAL A 47 8.25 8.90 -13.20
CA VAL A 47 8.41 7.54 -12.70
C VAL A 47 8.48 6.53 -13.85
N LYS A 48 9.27 5.46 -13.69
CA LYS A 48 9.40 4.39 -14.68
C LYS A 48 8.72 3.11 -14.19
N GLU A 49 8.29 2.27 -15.13
CA GLU A 49 7.80 0.94 -14.79
C GLU A 49 8.84 0.17 -13.95
N GLY A 50 8.41 -0.33 -12.78
CA GLY A 50 9.28 -1.01 -11.82
C GLY A 50 10.00 -0.12 -10.81
N ASP A 51 9.88 1.20 -10.92
CA ASP A 51 10.47 2.14 -9.95
C ASP A 51 9.66 2.18 -8.64
N THR A 52 10.32 2.36 -7.49
CA THR A 52 9.66 2.35 -6.18
C THR A 52 9.00 3.71 -5.90
N LEU A 53 7.67 3.74 -5.90
CA LEU A 53 6.88 4.97 -5.72
C LEU A 53 6.72 5.33 -4.24
N CYS A 54 6.25 4.36 -3.48
CA CYS A 54 5.94 4.50 -2.07
C CYS A 54 6.15 3.16 -1.37
N SER A 55 6.50 3.26 -0.10
CA SER A 55 6.59 2.11 0.80
C SER A 55 5.43 2.20 1.77
N PHE A 56 4.99 1.09 2.33
CA PHE A 56 3.97 1.08 3.35
C PHE A 56 4.33 0.07 4.44
N GLU A 57 3.92 0.38 5.67
CA GLU A 57 4.17 -0.47 6.82
C GLU A 57 2.88 -1.16 7.28
N VAL A 58 2.95 -2.49 7.43
CA VAL A 58 1.88 -3.35 7.95
C VAL A 58 2.46 -4.27 9.02
N GLN A 59 1.97 -4.17 10.26
CA GLN A 59 2.36 -5.08 11.35
C GLN A 59 3.89 -5.28 11.46
N LYS A 60 4.68 -4.19 11.48
CA LYS A 60 6.15 -4.18 11.51
C LYS A 60 6.83 -4.79 10.28
N ARG A 61 6.12 -4.93 9.16
CA ARG A 61 6.70 -5.25 7.85
C ARG A 61 6.61 -4.04 6.96
N VAL A 62 7.73 -3.67 6.37
CA VAL A 62 7.80 -2.67 5.32
C VAL A 62 7.68 -3.40 3.99
N LEU A 63 6.83 -2.88 3.12
CA LEU A 63 6.60 -3.37 1.77
C LEU A 63 6.64 -2.19 0.80
N GLU A 64 6.95 -2.47 -0.45
CA GLU A 64 7.21 -1.45 -1.47
C GLU A 64 6.21 -1.60 -2.61
N ILE A 65 5.65 -0.48 -3.08
CA ILE A 65 4.84 -0.42 -4.30
C ILE A 65 5.72 0.06 -5.44
N HIS A 66 5.84 -0.78 -6.45
CA HIS A 66 6.48 -0.43 -7.71
C HIS A 66 5.47 0.19 -8.67
N ALA A 67 5.94 1.07 -9.55
CA ALA A 67 5.12 1.68 -10.56
C ALA A 67 4.65 0.64 -11.59
N PRO A 68 3.35 0.52 -11.86
CA PRO A 68 2.82 -0.40 -12.86
C PRO A 68 3.08 0.04 -14.31
N CYS A 69 3.50 1.29 -14.51
CA CYS A 69 3.76 1.86 -15.83
C CYS A 69 4.71 3.05 -15.75
N THR A 70 5.42 3.33 -16.85
CA THR A 70 6.20 4.56 -17.02
C THR A 70 5.30 5.76 -17.28
N GLY A 71 5.56 6.87 -16.58
CA GLY A 71 4.74 8.08 -16.67
C GLY A 71 5.14 9.16 -15.68
N ILE A 72 4.20 10.07 -15.40
CA ILE A 72 4.37 11.13 -14.40
C ILE A 72 3.34 10.93 -13.29
N LEU A 73 3.74 11.07 -12.03
CA LEU A 73 2.82 11.03 -10.89
C LEU A 73 1.89 12.25 -10.98
N GLN A 74 0.62 12.06 -11.35
CA GLN A 74 -0.28 13.19 -11.58
C GLN A 74 -0.96 13.66 -10.30
N LYS A 75 -1.36 12.72 -9.43
CA LYS A 75 -2.13 13.02 -8.23
C LYS A 75 -1.91 11.99 -7.14
N ILE A 76 -1.68 12.47 -5.92
CA ILE A 76 -1.66 11.69 -4.69
C ILE A 76 -2.99 11.94 -3.95
N CYS A 77 -3.65 10.87 -3.51
CA CYS A 77 -4.92 10.93 -2.77
C CYS A 77 -4.72 10.84 -1.24
N TYR A 78 -3.60 10.27 -0.80
CA TYR A 78 -3.26 10.08 0.61
C TYR A 78 -1.84 10.58 0.86
N GLU A 79 -1.68 11.47 1.83
CA GLU A 79 -0.39 12.05 2.18
C GLU A 79 0.50 11.04 2.91
N ASP A 80 1.77 11.43 3.12
CA ASP A 80 2.68 10.69 3.98
C ASP A 80 2.07 10.46 5.39
N GLU A 81 2.39 9.32 6.00
CA GLU A 81 1.89 8.90 7.31
C GLU A 81 0.36 8.68 7.39
N SER A 82 -0.35 8.73 6.25
CA SER A 82 -1.79 8.49 6.21
C SER A 82 -2.14 7.01 6.37
N ILE A 83 -3.25 6.75 7.07
CA ILE A 83 -3.82 5.40 7.21
C ILE A 83 -4.69 5.11 5.99
N VAL A 84 -4.29 4.09 5.23
CA VAL A 84 -5.05 3.62 4.05
C VAL A 84 -5.59 2.22 4.27
N GLY A 85 -6.72 1.92 3.62
CA GLY A 85 -7.26 0.57 3.57
C GLY A 85 -6.68 -0.25 2.42
N TYR A 86 -6.97 -1.54 2.44
CA TYR A 86 -6.64 -2.43 1.33
C TYR A 86 -7.53 -2.12 0.12
N GLN A 87 -6.98 -2.25 -1.09
CA GLN A 87 -7.64 -1.88 -2.36
C GLN A 87 -7.98 -0.38 -2.50
N ASP A 88 -7.52 0.47 -1.57
CA ASP A 88 -7.61 1.91 -1.76
C ASP A 88 -6.66 2.37 -2.86
N ILE A 89 -7.10 3.45 -3.53
CA ILE A 89 -6.36 4.09 -4.62
C ILE A 89 -5.49 5.18 -4.00
N LEU A 90 -4.18 4.96 -3.99
CA LEU A 90 -3.20 5.89 -3.44
C LEU A 90 -3.04 7.13 -4.33
N GLY A 91 -3.20 6.96 -5.64
CA GLY A 91 -3.00 8.04 -6.59
C GLY A 91 -3.14 7.59 -8.04
N TYR A 92 -2.81 8.50 -8.96
CA TYR A 92 -2.89 8.27 -10.40
C TYR A 92 -1.58 8.63 -11.08
N ILE A 93 -1.11 7.73 -11.94
CA ILE A 93 0.04 7.96 -12.82
C ILE A 93 -0.49 8.31 -14.21
N LEU A 94 -0.01 9.40 -14.77
CA LEU A 94 -0.20 9.73 -16.17
C LEU A 94 0.82 8.95 -17.00
N ARG A 95 0.40 7.82 -17.56
CA ARG A 95 1.20 7.06 -18.52
C ARG A 95 1.57 7.95 -19.70
N GLN A 96 2.88 8.13 -19.89
CA GLN A 96 3.45 8.70 -21.10
C GLN A 96 3.79 7.54 -22.03
N GLU A 97 3.32 7.65 -23.27
CA GLU A 97 3.58 6.68 -24.34
C GLU A 97 4.88 7.05 -25.07
#